data_AF-A0A0B6Z839-F1
#
_entry.id   AF-A0A0B6Z839-F1
#
_cell.length_a   1.000
_cell.length_b   1.000
_cell.length_c   1.000
_cell.angle_alpha   90.00
_cell.angle_beta   90.00
_cell.angle_gamma   90.00
#
_symmetry.space_group_name_H-M   'P 1'
#
loop_
_entity.id
_entity.type
_entity.pdbx_description
1 polymer ?
#
loop_
_entity_poly.entity_id
_entity_poly.type
_entity_poly.pdbx_seq_one_letter_code
_entity_poly.pdbx_strand_id
1 'polypeptide(L)'
;MDHVIQELKGIEEIDSVKLHPIFTKDPADWMKLVNHQIQVTTENGQVHVGHVYTVDPVSESIVLISPVGTSFETSSNIALKLLVGASVTDVKIISEGTEIVKRSFNQLFRPAIDETLSDEALNARKLKLKAWFEKNRLPVTLGGDSQQYLTVAGVITVQPPYTEDSCLSTNEIILSRIQALINNMPDDVSG
;
A
#
# COMPACT_ATOMS: atom_id res chain seq x y z
N MET A 1 -52.69 -20.70 41.21
CA MET A 1 -51.86 -19.50 41.00
C MET A 1 -50.37 -19.80 41.15
N ASP A 2 -49.97 -21.09 41.12
CA ASP A 2 -48.58 -21.50 41.39
C ASP A 2 -47.89 -22.20 40.21
N HIS A 3 -48.59 -22.43 39.09
CA HIS A 3 -47.98 -23.02 37.90
C HIS A 3 -47.43 -22.00 36.89
N VAL A 4 -47.72 -20.70 37.05
CA VAL A 4 -47.21 -19.63 36.16
C VAL A 4 -45.87 -19.07 36.66
N ILE A 5 -45.49 -19.34 37.92
CA ILE A 5 -44.25 -18.80 38.52
C ILE A 5 -43.04 -19.72 38.26
N GLN A 6 -43.24 -20.93 37.74
CA GLN A 6 -42.15 -21.87 37.46
C GLN A 6 -41.54 -21.76 36.06
N GLU A 7 -42.18 -21.03 35.13
CA GLU A 7 -41.64 -20.75 33.78
C GLU A 7 -40.80 -19.46 33.70
N LEU A 8 -40.61 -18.75 34.82
CA LEU A 8 -39.80 -17.52 34.87
C LEU A 8 -38.39 -17.72 35.46
N LYS A 9 -37.93 -18.97 35.63
CA LYS A 9 -36.58 -19.29 36.11
C LYS A 9 -35.61 -19.79 35.02
N GLY A 10 -36.00 -19.67 33.75
CA GLY A 10 -35.21 -20.18 32.61
C GLY A 10 -34.64 -19.12 31.67
N ILE A 11 -34.70 -17.83 32.04
CA ILE A 11 -34.18 -16.73 31.20
C ILE A 11 -33.09 -15.97 31.98
N GLU A 12 -32.15 -16.71 32.55
CA GLU A 12 -30.85 -16.18 32.96
C GLU A 12 -29.79 -16.86 32.08
N GLU A 13 -29.38 -16.15 31.03
CA GLU A 13 -28.17 -16.28 30.20
C GLU A 13 -28.50 -15.87 28.75
N ILE A 14 -28.85 -14.59 28.58
CA ILE A 14 -28.53 -13.95 27.30
C ILE A 14 -27.05 -13.61 27.42
N ASP A 15 -26.22 -14.44 26.81
CA ASP A 15 -24.81 -14.16 26.56
C ASP A 15 -24.64 -12.67 26.29
N SER A 16 -23.88 -11.97 27.13
CA SER A 16 -23.56 -10.57 26.92
C SER A 16 -22.98 -10.46 25.51
N VAL A 17 -23.73 -9.88 24.57
CA VAL A 17 -23.30 -9.73 23.18
C VAL A 17 -22.02 -8.91 23.23
N LYS A 18 -20.88 -9.57 23.07
CA LYS A 18 -19.57 -8.94 23.11
C LYS A 18 -19.48 -8.07 21.87
N LEU A 19 -19.76 -6.78 22.04
CA LEU A 19 -19.74 -5.81 20.94
C LEU A 19 -18.36 -5.82 20.30
N HIS A 20 -18.35 -5.91 18.97
CA HIS A 20 -17.12 -5.96 18.19
C HIS A 20 -16.27 -4.68 18.44
N PRO A 21 -14.93 -4.76 18.46
CA PRO A 21 -14.05 -3.62 18.72
C PRO A 21 -14.35 -2.34 17.94
N ILE A 22 -14.75 -2.48 16.68
CA ILE A 22 -15.14 -1.36 15.81
C ILE A 22 -16.27 -0.49 16.39
N PHE A 23 -17.07 -1.02 17.32
CA PHE A 23 -18.17 -0.31 17.99
C PHE A 23 -17.83 0.10 19.43
N THR A 24 -16.68 -0.34 19.96
CA THR A 24 -16.32 -0.12 21.37
C THR A 24 -15.02 0.66 21.57
N LYS A 25 -14.16 0.75 20.54
CA LYS A 25 -12.91 1.51 20.57
C LYS A 25 -12.98 2.69 19.60
N ASP A 26 -12.36 3.80 20.00
CA ASP A 26 -12.21 4.98 19.14
C ASP A 26 -11.04 4.76 18.18
N PRO A 27 -11.25 4.81 16.84
CA PRO A 27 -10.16 4.73 15.88
C PRO A 27 -9.07 5.78 16.10
N ALA A 28 -9.39 6.93 16.71
CA ALA A 28 -8.41 7.96 17.05
C ALA A 28 -7.32 7.46 18.01
N ASP A 29 -7.62 6.48 18.87
CA ASP A 29 -6.63 5.89 19.77
C ASP A 29 -5.58 5.07 19.00
N TRP A 30 -5.99 4.34 17.97
CA TRP A 30 -5.06 3.64 17.09
C TRP A 30 -4.23 4.61 16.23
N MET A 31 -4.84 5.70 15.77
CA MET A 31 -4.14 6.73 15.01
C MET A 31 -2.99 7.38 15.79
N LYS A 32 -3.09 7.46 17.13
CA LYS A 32 -2.01 7.94 18.00
C LYS A 32 -0.79 7.02 18.01
N LEU A 33 -0.92 5.76 17.59
CA LEU A 33 0.20 4.81 17.54
C LEU A 33 0.99 4.90 16.23
N VAL A 34 0.33 5.33 15.15
CA VAL A 34 0.89 5.31 13.79
C VAL A 34 2.16 6.18 13.70
N ASN A 35 3.18 5.66 13.02
CA ASN A 35 4.55 6.17 12.90
C ASN A 35 5.41 6.10 14.15
N HIS A 36 4.84 5.89 15.35
CA HIS A 36 5.63 5.79 16.57
C HIS A 36 6.29 4.42 16.68
N GLN A 37 7.46 4.39 17.32
CA GLN A 37 8.07 3.14 17.72
C GLN A 37 7.38 2.65 18.99
N ILE A 38 6.90 1.41 18.94
CA ILE A 38 6.21 0.79 20.06
C ILE A 38 6.90 -0.52 20.44
N GLN A 39 6.68 -0.90 21.68
CA GLN A 39 6.90 -2.23 22.21
C GLN A 39 5.53 -2.90 22.38
N VAL A 40 5.38 -4.09 21.80
CA VAL A 40 4.18 -4.92 21.90
C VAL A 40 4.52 -6.20 22.64
N THR A 41 3.76 -6.50 23.69
CA THR A 41 3.82 -7.80 24.36
C THR A 41 2.65 -8.66 23.87
N THR A 42 2.92 -9.94 23.64
CA THR A 42 1.91 -10.90 23.19
C THR A 42 1.58 -11.93 24.28
N GLU A 43 0.48 -12.68 24.11
CA GLU A 43 0.00 -13.65 25.09
C GLU A 43 1.03 -14.73 25.46
N ASN A 44 1.90 -15.09 24.54
CA ASN A 44 2.99 -16.06 24.77
C ASN A 44 4.20 -15.44 25.51
N GLY A 45 4.10 -14.17 25.94
CA GLY A 45 5.16 -13.42 26.61
C GLY A 45 6.23 -12.86 25.68
N GLN A 46 6.11 -13.04 24.35
CA GLN A 46 7.06 -12.47 23.40
C GLN A 46 6.88 -10.95 23.29
N VAL A 47 8.02 -10.28 23.19
CA VAL A 47 8.11 -8.84 23.00
C VAL A 47 8.54 -8.53 21.58
N HIS A 48 7.83 -7.61 20.93
CA HIS A 48 8.12 -7.14 19.59
C HIS A 48 8.29 -5.63 19.59
N VAL A 49 9.32 -5.15 18.89
CA VAL A 49 9.62 -3.72 18.77
C VAL A 49 9.64 -3.35 17.30
N GLY A 50 9.00 -2.22 16.97
CA GLY A 50 8.94 -1.70 15.61
C GLY A 50 8.12 -0.42 15.53
N HIS A 51 8.14 0.23 14.38
CA HIS A 51 7.32 1.40 14.10
C HIS A 51 5.97 0.97 13.55
N VAL A 52 4.87 1.54 14.05
CA VAL A 52 3.52 1.17 13.61
C VAL A 52 3.22 1.78 12.26
N TYR A 53 3.04 0.95 11.24
CA TYR A 53 2.60 1.40 9.92
C TYR A 53 1.10 1.64 9.89
N THR A 54 0.32 0.68 10.38
CA THR A 54 -1.13 0.77 10.47
C THR A 54 -1.66 -0.18 11.53
N VAL A 55 -2.91 0.04 11.94
CA VAL A 55 -3.70 -0.85 12.78
C VAL A 55 -4.99 -1.14 12.05
N ASP A 56 -5.33 -2.42 11.86
CA ASP A 56 -6.62 -2.79 11.32
C ASP A 56 -7.70 -2.60 12.40
N PRO A 57 -8.69 -1.71 12.23
CA PRO A 57 -9.72 -1.44 13.23
C PRO A 57 -10.68 -2.61 13.45
N VAL A 58 -10.70 -3.58 12.53
CA VAL A 58 -11.57 -4.75 12.64
C VAL A 58 -10.90 -5.83 13.48
N SER A 59 -9.74 -6.33 13.05
CA SER A 59 -9.03 -7.41 13.74
C SER A 59 -8.12 -6.94 14.88
N GLU A 60 -7.97 -5.63 15.04
CA GLU A 60 -7.01 -4.99 15.95
C GLU A 60 -5.55 -5.37 15.66
N SER A 61 -5.28 -5.91 14.46
CA SER A 61 -3.94 -6.34 14.08
C SER A 61 -3.03 -5.15 13.86
N ILE A 62 -1.81 -5.23 14.37
CA ILE A 62 -0.80 -4.18 14.31
C ILE A 62 0.26 -4.56 13.28
N VAL A 63 0.50 -3.69 12.31
CA VAL A 63 1.59 -3.86 11.33
C VAL A 63 2.80 -3.08 11.80
N LEU A 64 3.85 -3.78 12.18
CA LEU A 64 5.15 -3.21 12.56
C LEU A 64 6.11 -3.21 11.39
N ILE A 65 6.89 -2.14 11.28
CA ILE A 65 8.01 -2.00 10.35
C ILE A 65 9.28 -1.69 11.12
N SER A 66 10.37 -2.33 10.74
CA SER A 66 11.71 -2.07 11.25
C SER A 66 12.73 -2.09 10.11
N PRO A 67 13.76 -1.23 10.12
CA PRO A 67 14.82 -1.29 9.11
C PRO A 67 15.62 -2.59 9.28
N VAL A 68 15.98 -3.22 8.17
CA VAL A 68 16.95 -4.33 8.16
C VAL A 68 18.33 -3.70 8.16
N GLY A 69 18.88 -3.46 9.35
CA GLY A 69 20.14 -2.72 9.54
C GLY A 69 20.11 -1.86 10.78
N THR A 70 20.81 -0.71 10.74
CA THR A 70 20.95 0.18 11.90
C THR A 70 19.87 1.27 11.96
N SER A 71 19.39 1.80 10.83
CA SER A 71 18.35 2.84 10.83
C SER A 71 17.59 2.94 9.49
N PHE A 72 16.47 3.68 9.49
CA PHE A 72 15.73 4.06 8.28
C PHE A 72 16.46 5.08 7.39
N GLU A 73 17.55 5.69 7.88
CA GLU A 73 18.34 6.64 7.09
C GLU A 73 19.31 5.93 6.14
N THR A 74 19.81 4.75 6.54
CA THR A 74 20.90 4.06 5.87
C THR A 74 20.49 2.76 5.21
N SER A 75 19.31 2.21 5.54
CA SER A 75 18.80 0.97 4.97
C SER A 75 17.54 1.20 4.16
N SER A 76 17.57 0.78 2.90
CA SER A 76 16.39 0.68 2.04
C SER A 76 15.58 -0.60 2.27
N ASN A 77 16.18 -1.60 2.94
CA ASN A 77 15.52 -2.86 3.25
C ASN A 77 14.78 -2.75 4.57
N ILE A 78 13.54 -3.23 4.60
CA ILE A 78 12.69 -3.23 5.79
C ILE A 78 12.17 -4.63 6.08
N ALA A 79 11.91 -4.90 7.36
CA ALA A 79 11.18 -6.06 7.82
C ALA A 79 9.78 -5.62 8.22
N LEU A 80 8.77 -6.32 7.69
CA LEU A 80 7.37 -6.15 8.04
C LEU A 80 6.95 -7.30 8.95
N LYS A 81 6.27 -6.98 10.05
CA LYS A 81 5.70 -7.95 10.98
C LYS A 81 4.24 -7.63 11.25
N LEU A 82 3.37 -8.59 10.95
CA LEU A 82 1.95 -8.53 11.32
C LEU A 82 1.77 -9.19 12.70
N LEU A 83 1.24 -8.44 13.65
CA LEU A 83 0.83 -8.94 14.96
C LEU A 83 -0.68 -9.05 14.98
N VAL A 84 -1.20 -10.27 15.17
CA VAL A 84 -2.64 -10.52 15.24
C VAL A 84 -3.19 -9.92 16.53
N GLY A 85 -4.25 -9.10 16.42
CA GLY A 85 -4.78 -8.32 17.55
C GLY A 85 -5.16 -9.17 18.76
N ALA A 86 -5.79 -10.33 18.53
CA ALA A 86 -6.17 -11.26 19.60
C ALA A 86 -4.99 -11.77 20.44
N SER A 87 -3.76 -11.73 19.91
CA SER A 87 -2.55 -12.16 20.62
C SER A 87 -1.83 -11.02 21.33
N VAL A 88 -2.28 -9.77 21.19
CA VAL A 88 -1.65 -8.58 21.78
C VAL A 88 -2.20 -8.33 23.18
N THR A 89 -1.30 -8.20 24.17
CA THR A 89 -1.68 -8.00 25.57
C THR A 89 -1.31 -6.61 26.10
N ASP A 90 -0.20 -6.02 25.64
CA ASP A 90 0.27 -4.71 26.08
C ASP A 90 0.94 -3.96 24.92
N VAL A 91 0.69 -2.65 24.84
CA VAL A 91 1.26 -1.76 23.82
C VAL A 91 1.80 -0.52 24.50
N LYS A 92 3.08 -0.22 24.28
CA LYS A 92 3.76 0.96 24.85
C LYS A 92 4.51 1.71 23.78
N ILE A 93 4.28 3.02 23.69
CA ILE A 93 5.10 3.91 22.87
C ILE A 93 6.46 4.08 23.58
N ILE A 94 7.54 3.74 22.86
CA ILE A 94 8.91 3.86 23.38
C ILE A 94 9.68 5.00 22.71
N SER A 95 9.28 5.42 21.51
CA SER A 95 9.79 6.62 20.85
C SER A 95 8.73 7.21 19.93
N GLU A 96 8.68 8.54 19.88
CA GLU A 96 7.91 9.25 18.86
C GLU A 96 8.50 9.01 17.47
N GLY A 97 7.64 9.20 16.46
CA GLY A 97 7.93 8.92 15.06
C GLY A 97 8.59 10.14 14.43
N THR A 98 9.74 9.95 13.80
CA THR A 98 10.46 11.03 13.12
C THR A 98 9.91 11.27 11.71
N GLU A 99 10.18 12.46 11.16
CA GLU A 99 9.83 12.76 9.76
C GLU A 99 10.49 11.79 8.76
N ILE A 100 11.65 11.24 9.11
CA ILE A 100 12.37 10.25 8.29
C ILE A 100 11.58 8.94 8.21
N VAL A 101 11.03 8.48 9.34
CA VAL A 101 10.15 7.29 9.39
C VAL A 101 8.90 7.52 8.55
N LYS A 102 8.23 8.68 8.74
CA LYS A 102 7.02 9.03 7.97
C LYS A 102 7.29 9.06 6.46
N ARG A 103 8.41 9.65 6.04
CA ARG A 103 8.83 9.67 4.63
C ARG A 103 9.07 8.25 4.11
N SER A 104 9.79 7.43 4.87
CA SER A 104 10.09 6.05 4.50
C SER A 104 8.80 5.24 4.30
N PHE A 105 7.81 5.40 5.18
CA PHE A 105 6.50 4.73 5.07
C PHE A 105 5.72 5.16 3.83
N ASN A 106 5.76 6.45 3.50
CA ASN A 106 5.10 6.97 2.30
C ASN A 106 5.72 6.41 1.01
N GLN A 107 7.02 6.13 0.99
CA GLN A 107 7.73 5.60 -0.17
C GLN A 107 7.61 4.07 -0.30
N LEU A 108 7.36 3.36 0.81
CA LEU A 108 7.49 1.91 0.92
C LEU A 108 6.72 1.07 -0.10
N PHE A 109 5.48 1.48 -0.41
CA PHE A 109 4.60 0.80 -1.36
C PHE A 109 4.30 1.66 -2.58
N ARG A 110 4.98 2.80 -2.72
CA ARG A 110 4.96 3.51 -3.99
C ARG A 110 5.89 2.74 -4.92
N PRO A 111 5.54 2.61 -6.22
CA PRO A 111 6.53 2.24 -7.21
C PRO A 111 7.75 3.15 -7.00
N ALA A 112 8.95 2.64 -7.24
CA ALA A 112 10.12 3.50 -7.42
C ALA A 112 9.88 4.35 -8.68
N ILE A 113 8.97 5.31 -8.56
CA ILE A 113 8.93 6.47 -9.41
C ILE A 113 10.29 7.07 -9.14
N ASP A 114 11.16 7.12 -10.15
CA ASP A 114 12.34 7.97 -10.15
C ASP A 114 11.89 9.31 -9.58
N GLU A 115 12.19 9.53 -8.30
CA GLU A 115 11.90 10.80 -7.66
C GLU A 115 12.69 11.79 -8.49
N THR A 116 11.98 12.62 -9.27
CA THR A 116 12.49 13.72 -10.10
C THR A 116 12.98 13.40 -11.52
N LEU A 117 12.27 12.59 -12.32
CA LEU A 117 12.38 12.82 -13.78
C LEU A 117 11.90 14.25 -14.07
N SER A 118 12.81 15.11 -14.53
CA SER A 118 12.47 16.46 -14.96
C SER A 118 11.45 16.41 -16.11
N ASP A 119 10.73 17.51 -16.34
CA ASP A 119 9.78 17.59 -17.45
C ASP A 119 10.47 17.28 -18.80
N GLU A 120 11.74 17.65 -18.95
CA GLU A 120 12.55 17.31 -20.13
C GLU A 120 12.80 15.80 -20.23
N ALA A 121 13.14 15.12 -19.13
CA ALA A 121 13.38 13.69 -19.11
C ALA A 121 12.09 12.89 -19.37
N LEU A 122 10.96 13.32 -18.79
CA LEU A 122 9.65 12.75 -19.08
C LEU A 122 9.27 12.93 -20.55
N ASN A 123 9.51 14.11 -21.12
CA ASN A 123 9.23 14.36 -22.53
C ASN A 123 10.16 13.56 -23.45
N ALA A 124 11.44 13.41 -23.12
CA ALA A 124 12.38 12.57 -23.86
C ALA A 124 11.92 11.10 -23.86
N ARG A 125 11.50 10.58 -22.70
CA ARG A 125 10.96 9.23 -22.57
C ARG A 125 9.67 9.05 -23.37
N LYS A 126 8.75 10.02 -23.31
CA LYS A 126 7.52 10.04 -24.10
C LYS A 126 7.81 9.95 -25.61
N LEU A 127 8.73 10.79 -26.10
CA LEU A 127 9.09 10.83 -27.52
C LEU A 127 9.77 9.53 -27.97
N LYS A 128 10.68 9.00 -27.14
CA LYS A 128 11.34 7.70 -27.38
C LYS A 128 10.32 6.58 -27.48
N LEU A 129 9.37 6.53 -26.55
CA LEU A 129 8.32 5.49 -26.53
C LEU A 129 7.38 5.61 -27.74
N LYS A 130 6.98 6.84 -28.11
CA LYS A 130 6.20 7.09 -29.33
C LYS A 130 6.92 6.57 -30.58
N ALA A 131 8.21 6.91 -30.73
CA ALA A 131 9.02 6.45 -31.86
C ALA A 131 9.17 4.92 -31.88
N TRP A 132 9.31 4.30 -30.70
CA TRP A 132 9.37 2.84 -30.59
C TRP A 132 8.09 2.15 -31.06
N PHE A 133 6.92 2.66 -30.67
CA PHE A 133 5.64 2.13 -31.15
C PHE A 133 5.47 2.32 -32.66
N GLU A 134 5.80 3.50 -33.19
CA GLU A 134 5.73 3.78 -34.62
C GLU A 134 6.67 2.85 -35.43
N LYS A 135 7.89 2.60 -34.92
CA LYS A 135 8.83 1.63 -35.51
C LYS A 135 8.26 0.21 -35.54
N ASN A 136 7.46 -0.16 -34.54
CA ASN A 136 6.74 -1.43 -34.47
C ASN A 136 5.38 -1.41 -35.21
N ARG A 137 5.13 -0.38 -36.04
CA ARG A 137 3.92 -0.21 -36.87
C ARG A 137 2.64 -0.09 -36.05
N LEU A 138 2.74 0.38 -34.82
CA LEU A 138 1.60 0.69 -33.96
C LEU A 138 1.30 2.19 -34.05
N PRO A 139 0.10 2.60 -34.51
CA PRO A 139 -0.24 4.00 -34.61
C PRO A 139 -0.39 4.62 -33.22
N VAL A 140 0.22 5.78 -32.99
CA VAL A 140 0.18 6.49 -31.71
C VAL A 140 -0.43 7.86 -31.89
N THR A 141 -1.39 8.21 -31.04
CA THR A 141 -1.97 9.55 -30.95
C THR A 141 -1.73 10.15 -29.57
N LEU A 142 -1.68 11.48 -29.48
CA LEU A 142 -1.61 12.19 -28.22
C LEU A 142 -3.02 12.46 -27.70
N GLY A 143 -3.28 12.18 -26.43
CA GLY A 143 -4.57 12.33 -25.77
C GLY A 143 -4.48 13.05 -24.42
N GLY A 144 -5.64 13.46 -23.90
CA GLY A 144 -5.79 14.27 -22.68
C GLY A 144 -5.72 15.78 -22.95
N ASP A 145 -6.26 16.59 -22.04
CA ASP A 145 -6.36 18.06 -22.17
C ASP A 145 -4.99 18.73 -22.38
N SER A 146 -3.94 18.13 -21.80
CA SER A 146 -2.55 18.57 -21.92
C SER A 146 -1.71 17.73 -22.89
N GLN A 147 -2.32 16.88 -23.72
CA GLN A 147 -1.65 15.95 -24.64
C GLN A 147 -0.62 15.02 -23.97
N GLN A 148 -0.80 14.71 -22.68
CA GLN A 148 0.15 13.95 -21.88
C GLN A 148 0.02 12.42 -22.04
N TYR A 149 -1.06 11.92 -22.63
CA TYR A 149 -1.28 10.49 -22.78
C TYR A 149 -0.91 10.01 -24.18
N LEU A 150 -0.25 8.86 -24.28
CA LEU A 150 -0.03 8.18 -25.57
C LEU A 150 -1.13 7.15 -25.76
N THR A 151 -1.97 7.33 -26.77
CA THR A 151 -2.98 6.34 -27.16
C THR A 151 -2.44 5.49 -28.31
N VAL A 152 -2.21 4.21 -28.06
CA VAL A 152 -1.66 3.25 -29.03
C VAL A 152 -2.81 2.45 -29.63
N ALA A 153 -2.94 2.50 -30.95
CA ALA A 153 -3.97 1.81 -31.73
C ALA A 153 -5.43 2.03 -31.25
N GLY A 154 -5.69 3.11 -30.50
CA GLY A 154 -7.01 3.43 -29.95
C GLY A 154 -7.45 2.52 -28.79
N VAL A 155 -6.60 1.61 -28.33
CA VAL A 155 -6.97 0.56 -27.36
C VAL A 155 -6.12 0.58 -26.09
N ILE A 156 -4.94 1.18 -26.13
CA ILE A 156 -4.03 1.28 -24.98
C ILE A 156 -3.73 2.76 -24.73
N THR A 157 -3.81 3.16 -23.48
CA THR A 157 -3.41 4.50 -23.02
C THR A 157 -2.19 4.37 -22.12
N VAL A 158 -1.09 5.01 -22.47
CA VAL A 158 0.11 5.08 -21.63
C VAL A 158 0.22 6.46 -21.00
N GLN A 159 0.32 6.50 -19.68
CA GLN A 159 0.43 7.73 -18.89
C GLN A 159 1.87 7.96 -18.39
N PRO A 160 2.23 9.18 -17.95
CA PRO A 160 3.46 9.41 -17.21
C PRO A 160 3.55 8.45 -16.00
N PRO A 161 4.74 7.90 -15.67
CA PRO A 161 6.07 8.19 -16.21
C PRO A 161 6.44 7.43 -17.51
N TYR A 162 5.48 6.93 -18.27
CA TYR A 162 5.68 6.22 -19.55
C TYR A 162 6.52 4.94 -19.37
N THR A 163 6.17 4.15 -18.36
CA THR A 163 6.67 2.79 -18.11
C THR A 163 5.67 1.75 -18.60
N GLU A 164 6.10 0.49 -18.63
CA GLU A 164 5.26 -0.69 -18.83
C GLU A 164 4.10 -0.75 -17.82
N ASP A 165 4.35 -0.41 -16.57
CA ASP A 165 3.32 -0.37 -15.52
C ASP A 165 2.34 0.81 -15.67
N SER A 166 2.67 1.78 -16.53
CA SER A 166 1.83 2.97 -16.78
C SER A 166 0.83 2.76 -17.93
N CYS A 167 0.68 1.52 -18.42
CA CYS A 167 -0.22 1.17 -19.52
C CYS A 167 -1.62 0.81 -19.01
N LEU A 168 -2.65 1.33 -19.67
CA LEU A 168 -4.06 1.09 -19.34
C LEU A 168 -4.80 0.56 -20.57
N SER A 169 -5.57 -0.52 -20.40
CA SER A 169 -6.42 -1.11 -21.44
C SER A 169 -7.52 -1.95 -20.80
N THR A 170 -8.66 -2.09 -21.49
CA THR A 170 -9.74 -3.01 -21.10
C THR A 170 -9.50 -4.45 -21.55
N ASN A 171 -8.43 -4.67 -22.34
CA ASN A 171 -8.02 -5.98 -22.84
C ASN A 171 -6.63 -6.35 -22.30
N GLU A 172 -6.60 -7.27 -21.34
CA GLU A 172 -5.40 -7.80 -20.67
C GLU A 172 -4.42 -8.50 -21.60
N ILE A 173 -4.91 -9.15 -22.67
CA ILE A 173 -4.05 -9.82 -23.65
C ILE A 173 -3.28 -8.78 -24.47
N ILE A 174 -3.92 -7.66 -24.81
CA ILE A 174 -3.25 -6.56 -25.52
C ILE A 174 -2.31 -5.82 -24.57
N LEU A 175 -2.74 -5.59 -23.32
CA LEU A 175 -1.94 -4.92 -22.29
C LEU A 175 -0.60 -5.65 -22.08
N SER A 176 -0.64 -6.95 -21.81
CA SER A 176 0.57 -7.76 -21.58
C SER A 176 1.52 -7.76 -22.78
N ARG A 177 1.00 -7.78 -24.01
CA ARG A 177 1.82 -7.69 -25.23
C ARG A 177 2.50 -6.33 -25.40
N ILE A 178 1.79 -5.24 -25.09
CA ILE A 178 2.37 -3.90 -25.15
C ILE A 178 3.42 -3.73 -24.05
N GLN A 179 3.15 -4.18 -22.82
CA GLN A 179 4.13 -4.16 -21.74
C GLN A 179 5.40 -4.94 -22.12
N ALA A 180 5.25 -6.13 -22.70
CA ALA A 180 6.38 -6.89 -23.22
C ALA A 180 7.12 -6.14 -24.34
N LEU A 181 6.42 -5.40 -25.22
CA LEU A 181 7.04 -4.60 -26.26
C LEU A 181 7.85 -3.43 -25.69
N ILE A 182 7.36 -2.79 -24.62
CA ILE A 182 8.07 -1.71 -23.91
C ILE A 182 9.33 -2.27 -23.24
N ASN A 183 9.24 -3.42 -22.57
CA ASN A 183 10.38 -4.04 -21.90
C ASN A 183 11.49 -4.51 -22.85
N ASN A 184 11.15 -4.77 -24.12
CA ASN A 184 12.12 -5.11 -25.17
C ASN A 184 12.64 -3.89 -25.93
N MET A 185 12.32 -2.67 -25.50
CA MET A 185 12.84 -1.45 -26.12
C MET A 185 14.34 -1.29 -25.83
N PRO A 186 15.20 -1.13 -26.85
CA PRO A 186 16.63 -0.90 -26.64
C PRO A 186 16.89 0.48 -26.01
N ASP A 187 18.01 0.60 -25.27
CA ASP A 187 18.43 1.85 -24.65
C ASP A 187 18.76 2.95 -25.68
N ASP A 188 19.25 2.56 -26.85
CA ASP A 188 19.40 3.42 -28.02
C ASP A 188 18.26 3.19 -29.02
N VAL A 189 17.25 4.05 -29.00
CA VAL A 189 16.34 4.24 -30.14
C VAL A 189 16.82 5.48 -30.91
N SER A 190 18.07 5.42 -31.38
CA SER A 190 18.62 6.42 -32.29
C SER A 190 17.96 6.22 -33.65
N GLY A 191 17.15 7.19 -34.07
CA GLY A 191 16.80 7.39 -35.48
C GLY A 191 17.96 8.05 -36.20
#